data_AF-A0A835DRX0-F1
#
_entry.id   AF-A0A835DRX0-F1
#
_cell.length_a   1.000
_cell.length_b   1.000
_cell.length_c   1.000
_cell.angle_alpha   90.00
_cell.angle_beta   90.00
_cell.angle_gamma   90.00
#
_symmetry.space_group_name_H-M   'P 1'
#
loop_
_entity.id
_entity.type
_entity.pdbx_description
1 polymer ?
#
loop_
_entity_poly.entity_id
_entity_poly.type
_entity_poly.pdbx_seq_one_letter_code
_entity_poly.pdbx_strand_id
1 'polypeptide(L)'
;MGGELCASLGGGMCTRVGESWRRMKRDLNDTVSKGKVGRYFKLEARKSCFTRELRAGTATFLTMAYIITINATILADSGGTCSVSDCSPMIHFANVSTHHTHNPHKPGPECKFKSNVGYQNCLSKTKSDLIVATALSSMIACFAMGLLANLPFALAPGMGANAYFAYNLVGFHGSGPMTYRTALAVVLVEGCAFLVIAALGLRAKLARLIPRPIRLACAAGIGLFIAFVGLQAHQGLGLVGPDSSTLVSLTACSSTNPLTGECIDGKMQSPAFWLGAVGFLIMCYGLMKDIKGSMIYGILFVTLISWIRGTSVTYFPNTPVGDTSYKYFKKVVDFHKIKSTAGAFSFKDFNRSEVWLALVTLLYVDVLATTGTLFSMAEIGGFVDENGGFEGEYLAYMVDASSTILGSALGTSPIATYIESSAGIREGGRTGLTAIITGFYFFLSLFFTPLLASVPPWAIGPSLVMVGVMMMRVVKEIEWVKVKEGVPAFVTMLLMPLTYSISNGIIGGIGLYVALSLYDYIVGSVRWFMKMRRLVGGVQNQVSATATAEIV
;
A
#
# COMPACT_ATOMS: atom_id res chain seq x y z
N MET A 1 -14.72 -46.87 15.79
CA MET A 1 -14.49 -48.14 15.06
C MET A 1 -14.54 -47.88 13.56
N GLY A 2 -13.44 -47.39 12.98
CA GLY A 2 -13.35 -47.11 11.53
C GLY A 2 -11.91 -46.94 11.05
N GLY A 3 -10.95 -47.51 11.79
CA GLY A 3 -9.51 -47.34 11.57
C GLY A 3 -8.83 -48.46 10.78
N GLU A 4 -9.55 -49.51 10.37
CA GLU A 4 -8.92 -50.73 9.81
C GLU A 4 -9.32 -51.09 8.38
N LEU A 5 -10.12 -50.27 7.70
CA LEU A 5 -10.51 -50.54 6.29
C LEU A 5 -9.75 -49.70 5.23
N CYS A 6 -8.84 -48.83 5.64
CA CYS A 6 -7.99 -48.06 4.71
C CYS A 6 -6.56 -48.62 4.55
N ALA A 7 -6.27 -49.78 5.15
CA ALA A 7 -4.93 -50.38 5.16
C ALA A 7 -4.69 -51.43 4.06
N SER A 8 -5.71 -51.83 3.28
CA SER A 8 -5.58 -53.01 2.40
C SER A 8 -5.64 -52.76 0.88
N LEU A 9 -6.15 -51.62 0.41
CA LEU A 9 -6.27 -51.38 -1.04
C LEU A 9 -5.96 -49.91 -1.38
N GLY A 10 -4.71 -49.63 -1.82
CA GLY A 10 -4.34 -48.35 -2.46
C GLY A 10 -3.04 -47.65 -2.01
N GLY A 11 -2.27 -48.22 -1.07
CA GLY A 11 -1.08 -47.55 -0.50
C GLY A 11 0.17 -47.49 -1.41
N GLY A 12 0.33 -48.43 -2.34
CA GLY A 12 1.55 -48.56 -3.16
C GLY A 12 1.68 -47.55 -4.32
N MET A 13 0.56 -47.08 -4.86
CA MET A 13 0.57 -46.13 -5.98
C MET A 13 0.78 -44.69 -5.50
N CYS A 14 0.11 -44.28 -4.42
CA CYS A 14 0.31 -42.95 -3.81
C CYS A 14 1.73 -42.77 -3.24
N THR A 15 2.33 -43.83 -2.67
CA THR A 15 3.71 -43.78 -2.16
C THR A 15 4.75 -43.72 -3.30
N ARG A 16 4.60 -44.54 -4.37
CA ARG A 16 5.45 -44.46 -5.57
C ARG A 16 5.33 -43.13 -6.30
N VAL A 17 4.11 -42.59 -6.43
CA VAL A 17 3.89 -41.26 -7.04
C VAL A 17 4.52 -40.16 -6.17
N GLY A 18 4.39 -40.22 -4.84
CA GLY A 18 5.02 -39.28 -3.92
C GLY A 18 6.56 -39.35 -3.91
N GLU A 19 7.14 -40.54 -4.09
CA GLU A 19 8.59 -40.70 -4.25
C GLU A 19 9.12 -40.25 -5.61
N SER A 20 8.36 -40.50 -6.68
CA SER A 20 8.65 -40.02 -8.03
C SER A 20 8.63 -38.49 -8.06
N TRP A 21 7.62 -37.86 -7.45
CA TRP A 21 7.53 -36.41 -7.36
C TRP A 21 8.67 -35.80 -6.53
N ARG A 22 9.06 -36.45 -5.43
CA ARG A 22 10.21 -36.00 -4.62
C ARG A 22 11.53 -36.09 -5.39
N ARG A 23 11.74 -37.16 -6.17
CA ARG A 23 12.91 -37.29 -7.06
C ARG A 23 12.92 -36.19 -8.13
N MET A 24 11.82 -36.03 -8.86
CA MET A 24 11.67 -34.98 -9.88
C MET A 24 11.93 -33.58 -9.30
N LYS A 25 11.39 -33.29 -8.10
CA LYS A 25 11.63 -32.02 -7.41
C LYS A 25 13.10 -31.80 -7.08
N ARG A 26 13.79 -32.83 -6.60
CA ARG A 26 15.22 -32.77 -6.28
C ARG A 26 16.05 -32.56 -7.54
N ASP A 27 15.80 -33.35 -8.59
CA ASP A 27 16.55 -33.28 -9.83
C ASP A 27 16.37 -31.90 -10.52
N LEU A 28 15.15 -31.34 -10.49
CA LEU A 28 14.87 -29.98 -10.95
C LEU A 28 15.63 -28.93 -10.13
N ASN A 29 15.61 -29.04 -8.80
CA ASN A 29 16.35 -28.11 -7.93
C ASN A 29 17.86 -28.17 -8.19
N ASP A 30 18.43 -29.37 -8.30
CA ASP A 30 19.87 -29.57 -8.53
C ASP A 30 20.29 -29.05 -9.91
N THR A 31 19.46 -29.27 -10.93
CA THR A 31 19.70 -28.78 -12.29
C THR A 31 19.67 -27.25 -12.35
N VAL A 32 18.66 -26.62 -11.72
CA VAL A 32 18.55 -25.15 -11.71
C VAL A 32 19.65 -24.51 -10.85
N SER A 33 20.00 -25.13 -9.70
CA SER A 33 21.06 -24.67 -8.81
C SER A 33 22.42 -24.64 -9.50
N LYS A 34 22.78 -25.71 -10.20
CA LYS A 34 24.05 -25.83 -10.93
C LYS A 34 24.07 -25.04 -12.25
N GLY A 35 22.91 -24.68 -12.77
CA GLY A 35 22.74 -23.91 -14.00
C GLY A 35 23.12 -22.43 -13.88
N LYS A 36 23.01 -21.70 -15.00
CA LYS A 36 23.30 -20.26 -15.06
C LYS A 36 22.40 -19.44 -14.13
N VAL A 37 21.13 -19.84 -13.99
CA VAL A 37 20.14 -19.19 -13.11
C VAL A 37 20.58 -19.32 -11.64
N GLY A 38 20.91 -20.52 -11.18
CA GLY A 38 21.33 -20.73 -9.79
C GLY A 38 22.61 -19.99 -9.42
N ARG A 39 23.57 -19.88 -10.36
CA ARG A 39 24.78 -19.08 -10.17
C ARG A 39 24.49 -17.58 -10.11
N TYR A 40 23.62 -17.05 -10.99
CA TYR A 40 23.26 -15.63 -11.00
C TYR A 40 22.55 -15.20 -9.70
N PHE A 41 21.53 -15.95 -9.29
CA PHE A 41 20.76 -15.65 -8.07
C PHE A 41 21.47 -16.10 -6.78
N LYS A 42 22.65 -16.71 -6.88
CA LYS A 42 23.44 -17.24 -5.76
C LYS A 42 22.62 -18.19 -4.85
N LEU A 43 21.85 -19.10 -5.46
CA LEU A 43 20.91 -19.99 -4.75
C LEU A 43 21.59 -20.81 -3.63
N GLU A 44 22.74 -21.41 -3.92
CA GLU A 44 23.51 -22.20 -2.94
C GLU A 44 24.03 -21.34 -1.79
N ALA A 45 24.61 -20.17 -2.11
CA ALA A 45 25.15 -19.25 -1.10
C ALA A 45 24.05 -18.71 -0.17
N ARG A 46 22.85 -18.46 -0.71
CA ARG A 46 21.69 -17.99 0.06
C ARG A 46 20.87 -19.13 0.70
N LYS A 47 21.34 -20.39 0.59
CA LYS A 47 20.69 -21.58 1.15
C LYS A 47 19.22 -21.73 0.70
N SER A 48 18.97 -21.51 -0.60
CA SER A 48 17.65 -21.61 -1.22
C SER A 48 17.66 -22.51 -2.46
N CYS A 49 16.47 -22.93 -2.90
CA CYS A 49 16.27 -23.81 -4.06
C CYS A 49 15.14 -23.26 -4.94
N PHE A 50 15.13 -23.59 -6.24
CA PHE A 50 14.11 -23.12 -7.19
C PHE A 50 12.67 -23.35 -6.70
N THR A 51 12.35 -24.55 -6.23
CA THR A 51 10.98 -24.85 -5.75
C THR A 51 10.60 -24.11 -4.46
N ARG A 52 11.59 -23.69 -3.65
CA ARG A 52 11.37 -22.87 -2.46
C ARG A 52 11.05 -21.44 -2.87
N GLU A 53 11.81 -20.89 -3.81
CA GLU A 53 11.57 -19.57 -4.40
C GLU A 53 10.22 -19.54 -5.15
N LEU A 54 9.86 -20.59 -5.88
CA LEU A 54 8.54 -20.73 -6.53
C LEU A 54 7.42 -20.62 -5.51
N ARG A 55 7.48 -21.42 -4.44
CA ARG A 55 6.49 -21.39 -3.36
C ARG A 55 6.44 -20.03 -2.66
N ALA A 56 7.60 -19.41 -2.44
CA ALA A 56 7.71 -18.10 -1.83
C ALA A 56 7.07 -17.01 -2.72
N GLY A 57 7.36 -17.01 -4.03
CA GLY A 57 6.78 -16.07 -4.99
C GLY A 57 5.28 -16.26 -5.14
N THR A 58 4.79 -17.50 -5.15
CA THR A 58 3.36 -17.77 -5.10
C THR A 58 2.74 -17.25 -3.81
N ALA A 59 3.36 -17.48 -2.64
CA ALA A 59 2.83 -16.99 -1.37
C ALA A 59 2.78 -15.45 -1.33
N THR A 60 3.84 -14.77 -1.78
CA THR A 60 3.90 -13.30 -1.90
C THR A 60 2.83 -12.78 -2.85
N PHE A 61 2.68 -13.37 -4.04
CA PHE A 61 1.63 -12.95 -4.96
C PHE A 61 0.24 -13.15 -4.36
N LEU A 62 -0.03 -14.29 -3.72
CA LEU A 62 -1.33 -14.56 -3.11
C LEU A 62 -1.66 -13.60 -1.95
N THR A 63 -0.67 -13.09 -1.23
CA THR A 63 -0.91 -12.07 -0.21
C THR A 63 -1.07 -10.67 -0.80
N MET A 64 -0.55 -10.42 -2.00
CA MET A 64 -0.56 -9.11 -2.67
C MET A 64 -1.61 -8.95 -3.78
N ALA A 65 -2.23 -10.04 -4.25
CA ALA A 65 -3.09 -10.03 -5.43
C ALA A 65 -4.27 -9.04 -5.32
N TYR A 66 -4.73 -8.77 -4.09
CA TYR A 66 -5.79 -7.81 -3.83
C TYR A 66 -5.45 -6.40 -4.36
N ILE A 67 -4.16 -6.01 -4.36
CA ILE A 67 -3.70 -4.64 -4.67
C ILE A 67 -4.13 -4.22 -6.06
N ILE A 68 -4.19 -5.18 -6.99
CA ILE A 68 -4.60 -4.95 -8.38
C ILE A 68 -5.96 -4.25 -8.43
N THR A 69 -6.93 -4.70 -7.63
CA THR A 69 -8.25 -4.09 -7.57
C THR A 69 -8.30 -2.91 -6.60
N ILE A 70 -7.66 -3.01 -5.43
CA ILE A 70 -7.76 -1.93 -4.43
C ILE A 70 -7.16 -0.63 -4.95
N ASN A 71 -5.96 -0.67 -5.52
CA ASN A 71 -5.31 0.53 -6.02
C ASN A 71 -6.19 1.24 -7.07
N ALA A 72 -6.75 0.46 -8.00
CA ALA A 72 -7.67 0.99 -9.01
C ALA A 72 -8.95 1.58 -8.40
N THR A 73 -9.46 1.02 -7.31
CA THR A 73 -10.66 1.50 -6.63
C THR A 73 -10.38 2.82 -5.89
N ILE A 74 -9.28 2.92 -5.14
CA ILE A 74 -8.89 4.15 -4.44
C ILE A 74 -8.58 5.27 -5.45
N LEU A 75 -7.82 4.97 -6.50
CA LEU A 75 -7.48 5.99 -7.51
C LEU A 75 -8.70 6.41 -8.34
N ALA A 76 -9.68 5.52 -8.57
CA ALA A 76 -10.92 5.89 -9.25
C ALA A 76 -11.79 6.85 -8.41
N ASP A 77 -11.75 6.79 -7.07
CA ASP A 77 -12.45 7.74 -6.20
C ASP A 77 -11.99 9.18 -6.40
N SER A 78 -10.74 9.38 -6.81
CA SER A 78 -10.23 10.72 -7.17
C SER A 78 -10.91 11.33 -8.40
N GLY A 79 -11.73 10.54 -9.12
CA GLY A 79 -12.30 10.88 -10.41
C GLY A 79 -11.38 10.54 -11.58
N GLY A 80 -10.11 10.21 -11.32
CA GLY A 80 -9.12 9.90 -12.35
C GLY A 80 -9.06 10.98 -13.43
N THR A 81 -9.06 10.56 -14.70
CA THR A 81 -9.09 11.49 -15.83
C THR A 81 -10.48 11.97 -16.23
N CYS A 82 -11.53 11.51 -15.54
CA CYS A 82 -12.92 11.86 -15.87
C CYS A 82 -13.23 13.29 -15.47
N SER A 83 -13.98 13.98 -16.32
CA SER A 83 -14.35 15.37 -16.11
C SER A 83 -15.85 15.59 -16.32
N VAL A 84 -16.28 16.83 -16.12
CA VAL A 84 -17.69 17.23 -16.31
C VAL A 84 -18.16 16.99 -17.75
N SER A 85 -17.25 16.92 -18.73
CA SER A 85 -17.59 16.62 -20.13
C SER A 85 -18.10 15.19 -20.35
N ASP A 86 -17.75 14.27 -19.45
CA ASP A 86 -18.14 12.85 -19.55
C ASP A 86 -19.52 12.57 -18.96
N CYS A 87 -20.12 13.58 -18.32
CA CYS A 87 -21.46 13.48 -17.77
C CYS A 87 -22.51 13.47 -18.88
N SER A 88 -23.42 12.50 -18.84
CA SER A 88 -24.57 12.50 -19.75
C SER A 88 -25.49 13.68 -19.42
N PRO A 89 -26.08 14.37 -20.42
CA PRO A 89 -27.08 15.41 -20.17
C PRO A 89 -28.27 14.80 -19.42
N MET A 90 -28.67 15.42 -18.31
CA MET A 90 -29.83 14.97 -17.55
C MET A 90 -31.10 15.25 -18.36
N ILE A 91 -31.76 14.20 -18.84
CA ILE A 91 -33.09 14.28 -19.43
C ILE A 91 -34.07 14.45 -18.27
N HIS A 92 -34.26 15.68 -17.79
CA HIS A 92 -35.50 15.98 -17.09
C HIS A 92 -36.59 16.08 -18.15
N PHE A 93 -37.59 15.20 -18.06
CA PHE A 93 -38.89 15.41 -18.70
C PHE A 93 -39.35 16.83 -18.35
N ALA A 94 -39.32 17.73 -19.34
CA ALA A 94 -39.85 19.06 -19.21
C ALA A 94 -41.37 18.96 -19.05
N ASN A 95 -41.83 19.13 -17.82
CA ASN A 95 -43.22 19.46 -17.53
C ASN A 95 -43.28 20.49 -16.39
N VAL A 96 -42.46 21.54 -16.47
CA VAL A 96 -42.75 22.82 -15.81
C VAL A 96 -42.16 23.94 -16.68
N SER A 97 -43.05 24.69 -17.31
CA SER A 97 -42.76 25.95 -17.99
C SER A 97 -42.44 27.02 -16.94
N THR A 98 -41.18 27.40 -16.78
CA THR A 98 -40.82 28.73 -16.26
C THR A 98 -39.70 29.32 -17.08
N HIS A 99 -39.97 30.51 -17.61
CA HIS A 99 -39.06 31.33 -18.39
C HIS A 99 -37.78 31.65 -17.62
N HIS A 100 -36.68 30.97 -17.93
CA HIS A 100 -35.35 31.57 -17.85
C HIS A 100 -34.47 31.02 -18.97
N THR A 101 -34.00 31.93 -19.81
CA THR A 101 -33.03 31.75 -20.88
C THR A 101 -31.69 31.26 -20.33
N HIS A 102 -31.50 29.95 -20.28
CA HIS A 102 -30.18 29.34 -20.22
C HIS A 102 -30.10 28.22 -21.27
N ASN A 103 -29.05 28.27 -22.09
CA ASN A 103 -28.71 27.31 -23.14
C ASN A 103 -28.91 25.85 -22.72
N PRO A 104 -29.36 24.96 -23.62
CA PRO A 104 -29.51 23.56 -23.32
C PRO A 104 -28.14 22.90 -23.09
N HIS A 105 -27.98 22.37 -21.88
CA HIS A 105 -27.24 21.15 -21.54
C HIS A 105 -25.71 21.13 -21.67
N LYS A 106 -25.00 21.88 -20.82
CA LYS A 106 -23.75 21.37 -20.23
C LYS A 106 -24.01 21.00 -18.77
N PRO A 107 -23.77 19.75 -18.33
CA PRO A 107 -23.92 19.38 -16.93
C PRO A 107 -22.98 20.24 -16.08
N GLY A 108 -23.47 20.72 -14.93
CA GLY A 108 -22.65 21.44 -13.95
C GLY A 108 -21.70 20.51 -13.19
N PRO A 109 -20.77 21.05 -12.37
CA PRO A 109 -19.81 20.26 -11.58
C PRO A 109 -20.47 19.27 -10.62
N GLU A 110 -21.75 19.48 -10.27
CA GLU A 110 -22.52 18.59 -9.41
C GLU A 110 -22.76 17.20 -10.01
N CYS A 111 -22.60 17.02 -11.33
CA CYS A 111 -22.75 15.72 -11.97
C CYS A 111 -21.70 14.69 -11.52
N LYS A 112 -20.59 15.14 -10.92
CA LYS A 112 -19.54 14.29 -10.38
C LYS A 112 -19.91 13.65 -9.04
N PHE A 113 -20.70 14.36 -8.24
CA PHE A 113 -21.10 13.96 -6.89
C PHE A 113 -22.48 13.30 -6.87
N LYS A 114 -23.30 13.55 -7.89
CA LYS A 114 -24.61 12.91 -8.07
C LYS A 114 -24.50 11.70 -9.00
N SER A 115 -25.40 10.74 -8.84
CA SER A 115 -25.46 9.55 -9.71
C SER A 115 -25.72 9.96 -11.17
N ASN A 116 -24.70 9.85 -12.02
CA ASN A 116 -24.76 10.14 -13.45
C ASN A 116 -24.18 8.95 -14.25
N VAL A 117 -24.96 8.43 -15.20
CA VAL A 117 -24.58 7.23 -15.96
C VAL A 117 -23.33 7.45 -16.80
N GLY A 118 -23.18 8.61 -17.45
CA GLY A 118 -22.01 8.93 -18.27
C GLY A 118 -20.72 9.00 -17.44
N TYR A 119 -20.79 9.71 -16.31
CA TYR A 119 -19.65 9.81 -15.38
C TYR A 119 -19.25 8.45 -14.79
N GLN A 120 -20.23 7.66 -14.36
CA GLN A 120 -19.99 6.31 -13.82
C GLN A 120 -19.38 5.35 -14.85
N ASN A 121 -19.77 5.47 -16.13
CA ASN A 121 -19.13 4.71 -17.20
C ASN A 121 -17.67 5.12 -17.43
N CYS A 122 -17.36 6.42 -17.35
CA CYS A 122 -15.98 6.91 -17.40
C CYS A 122 -15.16 6.38 -16.22
N LEU A 123 -15.72 6.41 -15.00
CA LEU A 123 -15.06 5.86 -13.81
C LEU A 123 -14.80 4.36 -13.94
N SER A 124 -15.78 3.57 -14.39
CA SER A 124 -15.61 2.12 -14.60
C SER A 124 -14.52 1.81 -15.62
N LYS A 125 -14.44 2.60 -16.70
CA LYS A 125 -13.36 2.51 -17.70
C LYS A 125 -12.00 2.88 -17.09
N THR A 126 -11.95 3.95 -16.30
CA THR A 126 -10.72 4.39 -15.62
C THR A 126 -10.26 3.36 -14.60
N LYS A 127 -11.16 2.76 -13.82
CA LYS A 127 -10.86 1.65 -12.92
C LYS A 127 -10.23 0.46 -13.67
N SER A 128 -10.78 0.11 -14.83
CA SER A 128 -10.22 -0.96 -15.67
C SER A 128 -8.83 -0.61 -16.23
N ASP A 129 -8.62 0.64 -16.66
CA ASP A 129 -7.30 1.15 -17.06
C ASP A 129 -6.29 1.05 -15.91
N LEU A 130 -6.70 1.42 -14.69
CA LEU A 130 -5.86 1.40 -13.49
C LEU A 130 -5.50 -0.01 -13.01
N ILE A 131 -6.38 -0.99 -13.21
CA ILE A 131 -6.08 -2.41 -12.94
C ILE A 131 -4.91 -2.87 -13.82
N VAL A 132 -4.98 -2.55 -15.11
CA VAL A 132 -3.93 -2.88 -16.08
C VAL A 132 -2.65 -2.11 -15.75
N ALA A 133 -2.75 -0.81 -15.44
CA ALA A 133 -1.61 0.01 -15.04
C ALA A 133 -0.91 -0.57 -13.81
N THR A 134 -1.69 -0.97 -12.79
CA THR A 134 -1.18 -1.57 -11.54
C THR A 134 -0.46 -2.89 -11.80
N ALA A 135 -1.08 -3.80 -12.56
CA ALA A 135 -0.49 -5.10 -12.85
C ALA A 135 0.77 -4.98 -13.71
N LEU A 136 0.74 -4.11 -14.74
CA LEU A 136 1.88 -3.89 -15.64
C LEU A 136 3.05 -3.21 -14.91
N SER A 137 2.78 -2.18 -14.11
CA SER A 137 3.81 -1.47 -13.37
C SER A 137 4.44 -2.36 -12.29
N SER A 138 3.63 -3.12 -11.56
CA SER A 138 4.12 -4.09 -10.55
C SER A 138 4.91 -5.23 -11.19
N MET A 139 4.51 -5.72 -12.36
CA MET A 139 5.26 -6.74 -13.11
C MET A 139 6.67 -6.25 -13.43
N ILE A 140 6.79 -5.05 -14.02
CA ILE A 140 8.09 -4.49 -14.40
C ILE A 140 8.94 -4.20 -13.16
N ALA A 141 8.34 -3.62 -12.12
CA ALA A 141 9.01 -3.33 -10.86
C ALA A 141 9.55 -4.61 -10.18
N CYS A 142 8.73 -5.67 -10.11
CA CYS A 142 9.14 -6.96 -9.54
C CYS A 142 10.24 -7.65 -10.36
N PHE A 143 10.17 -7.58 -11.69
CA PHE A 143 11.25 -8.09 -12.56
C PHE A 143 12.54 -7.31 -12.37
N ALA A 144 12.47 -5.97 -12.31
CA ALA A 144 13.63 -5.13 -12.07
C ALA A 144 14.25 -5.39 -10.69
N MET A 145 13.43 -5.53 -9.64
CA MET A 145 13.92 -5.83 -8.29
C MET A 145 14.58 -7.21 -8.21
N GLY A 146 13.97 -8.20 -8.86
CA GLY A 146 14.51 -9.54 -8.91
C GLY A 146 15.81 -9.63 -9.70
N LEU A 147 15.87 -9.02 -10.89
CA LEU A 147 17.03 -9.10 -11.77
C LEU A 147 18.19 -8.22 -11.31
N LEU A 148 17.92 -6.98 -10.91
CA LEU A 148 18.98 -6.01 -10.59
C LEU A 148 19.42 -6.13 -9.12
N ALA A 149 18.49 -6.03 -8.17
CA ALA A 149 18.84 -6.04 -6.75
C ALA A 149 19.01 -7.46 -6.18
N ASN A 150 18.48 -8.49 -6.85
CA ASN A 150 18.49 -9.87 -6.37
C ASN A 150 17.91 -10.00 -4.95
N LEU A 151 16.79 -9.31 -4.68
CA LEU A 151 16.09 -9.36 -3.40
C LEU A 151 14.68 -9.93 -3.55
N PRO A 152 14.17 -10.70 -2.57
CA PRO A 152 12.84 -11.32 -2.62
C PRO A 152 11.72 -10.31 -2.31
N PHE A 153 11.86 -9.07 -2.78
CA PHE A 153 10.94 -7.98 -2.49
C PHE A 153 10.00 -7.78 -3.68
N ALA A 154 8.70 -7.79 -3.43
CA ALA A 154 7.70 -7.47 -4.43
C ALA A 154 7.28 -6.00 -4.29
N LEU A 155 7.13 -5.36 -5.44
CA LEU A 155 6.81 -3.94 -5.56
C LEU A 155 5.46 -3.79 -6.23
N ALA A 156 4.67 -2.87 -5.71
CA ALA A 156 3.37 -2.48 -6.26
C ALA A 156 3.05 -1.03 -5.87
N PRO A 157 2.03 -0.37 -6.45
CA PRO A 157 1.62 0.98 -6.07
C PRO A 157 1.31 1.09 -4.57
N GLY A 158 2.03 1.92 -3.81
CA GLY A 158 2.01 1.93 -2.35
C GLY A 158 0.71 2.44 -1.74
N MET A 159 -0.03 1.57 -1.02
CA MET A 159 -1.37 1.88 -0.47
C MET A 159 -1.48 3.22 0.26
N GLY A 160 -0.48 3.57 1.07
CA GLY A 160 -0.47 4.83 1.80
C GLY A 160 -0.35 6.04 0.87
N ALA A 161 0.57 5.99 -0.09
CA ALA A 161 0.75 7.03 -1.10
C ALA A 161 -0.49 7.13 -2.01
N ASN A 162 -1.14 6.00 -2.33
CA ASN A 162 -2.36 5.95 -3.13
C ASN A 162 -3.51 6.75 -2.49
N ALA A 163 -3.72 6.55 -1.18
CA ALA A 163 -4.76 7.26 -0.44
C ALA A 163 -4.42 8.76 -0.28
N TYR A 164 -3.17 9.11 0.01
CA TYR A 164 -2.75 10.51 0.03
C TYR A 164 -2.96 11.19 -1.34
N PHE A 165 -2.54 10.52 -2.42
CA PHE A 165 -2.77 10.98 -3.79
C PHE A 165 -4.26 11.19 -4.09
N ALA A 166 -5.10 10.19 -3.83
CA ALA A 166 -6.51 10.23 -4.21
C ALA A 166 -7.31 11.25 -3.42
N TYR A 167 -7.07 11.36 -2.11
CA TYR A 167 -7.94 12.10 -1.21
C TYR A 167 -7.39 13.45 -0.75
N ASN A 168 -6.05 13.62 -0.68
CA ASN A 168 -5.44 14.89 -0.26
C ASN A 168 -5.00 15.74 -1.46
N LEU A 169 -4.40 15.15 -2.50
CA LEU A 169 -3.95 15.90 -3.68
C LEU A 169 -5.09 16.17 -4.64
N VAL A 170 -5.73 15.10 -5.12
CA VAL A 170 -6.78 15.20 -6.13
C VAL A 170 -8.14 15.46 -5.49
N GLY A 171 -8.39 14.88 -4.31
CA GLY A 171 -9.67 14.93 -3.62
C GLY A 171 -10.73 14.05 -4.28
N PHE A 172 -11.79 13.76 -3.54
CA PHE A 172 -12.90 12.94 -4.02
C PHE A 172 -13.54 13.57 -5.28
N HIS A 173 -13.52 12.82 -6.38
CA HIS A 173 -13.93 13.27 -7.73
C HIS A 173 -13.27 14.57 -8.24
N GLY A 174 -12.07 14.88 -7.77
CA GLY A 174 -11.31 16.06 -8.19
C GLY A 174 -11.72 17.34 -7.46
N SER A 175 -12.18 17.23 -6.21
CA SER A 175 -12.53 18.35 -5.33
C SER A 175 -11.32 19.01 -4.65
N GLY A 176 -10.15 18.39 -4.75
CA GLY A 176 -8.92 18.83 -4.10
C GLY A 176 -8.21 19.99 -4.83
N PRO A 177 -7.03 20.38 -4.33
CA PRO A 177 -6.27 21.54 -4.83
C PRO A 177 -5.80 21.39 -6.28
N MET A 178 -5.64 20.16 -6.79
CA MET A 178 -5.10 19.92 -8.12
C MET A 178 -5.82 18.80 -8.87
N THR A 179 -5.73 18.84 -10.20
CA THR A 179 -6.30 17.79 -11.05
C THR A 179 -5.46 16.51 -11.01
N TYR A 180 -6.09 15.37 -11.28
CA TYR A 180 -5.42 14.07 -11.39
C TYR A 180 -4.20 14.09 -12.32
N ARG A 181 -4.30 14.78 -13.46
CA ARG A 181 -3.19 14.90 -14.44
C ARG A 181 -2.00 15.68 -13.91
N THR A 182 -2.27 16.72 -13.13
CA THR A 182 -1.23 17.50 -12.46
C THR A 182 -0.60 16.68 -11.35
N ALA A 183 -1.40 15.96 -10.55
CA ALA A 183 -0.90 15.08 -9.50
C ALA A 183 -0.01 13.95 -10.07
N LEU A 184 -0.35 13.35 -11.21
CA LEU A 184 0.53 12.38 -11.89
C LEU A 184 1.85 13.00 -12.34
N ALA A 185 1.83 14.25 -12.82
CA ALA A 185 3.05 14.98 -13.17
C ALA A 185 3.92 15.25 -11.93
N VAL A 186 3.31 15.53 -10.77
CA VAL A 186 4.04 15.65 -9.50
C VAL A 186 4.72 14.34 -9.13
N VAL A 187 4.01 13.20 -9.20
CA VAL A 187 4.60 11.89 -8.92
C VAL A 187 5.75 11.57 -9.88
N LEU A 188 5.62 11.95 -11.16
CA LEU A 188 6.71 11.76 -12.13
C LEU A 188 7.96 12.56 -11.75
N VAL A 189 7.79 13.84 -11.43
CA VAL A 189 8.91 14.73 -11.05
C VAL A 189 9.51 14.31 -9.71
N GLU A 190 8.68 13.90 -8.77
CA GLU A 190 9.08 13.35 -7.48
C GLU A 190 9.90 12.07 -7.66
N GLY A 191 9.44 11.09 -8.45
CA GLY A 191 10.20 9.89 -8.76
C GLY A 191 11.53 10.18 -9.45
N CYS A 192 11.60 11.18 -10.34
CA CYS A 192 12.86 11.66 -10.92
C CYS A 192 13.80 12.25 -9.86
N ALA A 193 13.28 13.09 -8.95
CA ALA A 193 14.05 13.66 -7.86
C ALA A 193 14.56 12.55 -6.92
N PHE A 194 13.72 11.58 -6.60
CA PHE A 194 14.09 10.43 -5.76
C PHE A 194 15.16 9.57 -6.44
N LEU A 195 15.05 9.33 -7.75
CA LEU A 195 16.07 8.62 -8.53
C LEU A 195 17.42 9.33 -8.48
N VAL A 196 17.43 10.66 -8.61
CA VAL A 196 18.67 11.46 -8.49
C VAL A 196 19.25 11.35 -7.08
N ILE A 197 18.43 11.46 -6.03
CA ILE A 197 18.87 11.32 -4.64
C ILE A 197 19.43 9.91 -4.38
N ALA A 198 18.78 8.88 -4.92
CA ALA A 198 19.22 7.49 -4.84
C ALA A 198 20.56 7.31 -5.56
N ALA A 199 20.70 7.86 -6.78
CA ALA A 199 21.90 7.78 -7.59
C ALA A 199 23.11 8.47 -6.92
N LEU A 200 22.90 9.61 -6.27
CA LEU A 200 23.94 10.35 -5.53
C LEU A 200 24.33 9.69 -4.19
N GLY A 201 23.63 8.65 -3.76
CA GLY A 201 23.92 7.95 -2.49
C GLY A 201 23.55 8.74 -1.23
N LEU A 202 22.88 9.90 -1.35
CA LEU A 202 22.45 10.71 -0.20
C LEU A 202 21.41 10.00 0.67
N ARG A 203 20.72 9.00 0.12
CA ARG A 203 19.65 8.27 0.82
C ARG A 203 20.10 7.59 2.12
N ALA A 204 21.34 7.09 2.21
CA ALA A 204 21.80 6.38 3.40
C ALA A 204 21.91 7.34 4.60
N LYS A 205 22.26 8.60 4.32
CA LYS A 205 22.20 9.69 5.32
C LYS A 205 20.76 10.02 5.68
N LEU A 206 19.85 10.03 4.70
CA LEU A 206 18.43 10.32 4.94
C LEU A 206 17.73 9.25 5.77
N ALA A 207 18.05 7.97 5.53
CA ALA A 207 17.60 6.85 6.33
C ALA A 207 18.12 6.93 7.79
N ARG A 208 19.36 7.39 7.98
CA ARG A 208 19.98 7.59 9.30
C ARG A 208 19.43 8.80 10.06
N LEU A 209 18.84 9.78 9.37
CA LEU A 209 18.22 10.94 10.01
C LEU A 209 16.94 10.58 10.79
N ILE A 210 16.31 9.44 10.49
CA ILE A 210 15.05 9.03 11.11
C ILE A 210 15.33 8.12 12.31
N PRO A 211 14.88 8.50 13.52
CA PRO A 211 14.97 7.65 14.70
C PRO A 211 14.27 6.30 14.49
N ARG A 212 14.90 5.22 14.97
CA ARG A 212 14.34 3.86 14.96
C ARG A 212 12.87 3.79 15.45
N PRO A 213 12.46 4.39 16.59
CA PRO A 213 11.07 4.27 17.05
C PRO A 213 10.06 4.90 16.10
N ILE A 214 10.41 6.02 15.46
CA ILE A 214 9.54 6.67 14.47
C ILE A 214 9.43 5.82 13.22
N ARG A 215 10.53 5.21 12.76
CA ARG A 215 10.52 4.32 11.60
C ARG A 215 9.58 3.12 11.80
N LEU A 216 9.65 2.49 12.97
CA LEU A 216 8.75 1.39 13.35
C LEU A 216 7.30 1.87 13.48
N ALA A 217 7.09 3.03 14.13
CA ALA A 217 5.77 3.63 14.27
C ALA A 217 5.15 4.05 12.93
N CYS A 218 5.94 4.47 11.94
CA CYS A 218 5.46 4.80 10.60
C CYS A 218 4.85 3.58 9.93
N ALA A 219 5.51 2.42 9.99
CA ALA A 219 4.96 1.18 9.44
C ALA A 219 3.64 0.79 10.11
N ALA A 220 3.56 0.86 11.44
CA ALA A 220 2.33 0.57 12.18
C ALA A 220 1.22 1.60 11.91
N GLY A 221 1.55 2.89 11.82
CA GLY A 221 0.63 3.98 11.54
C GLY A 221 0.04 3.91 10.12
N ILE A 222 0.85 3.53 9.12
CA ILE A 222 0.37 3.24 7.76
C ILE A 222 -0.62 2.07 7.79
N GLY A 223 -0.33 1.03 8.57
CA GLY A 223 -1.23 -0.10 8.78
C GLY A 223 -2.57 0.31 9.40
N LEU A 224 -2.55 1.16 10.44
CA LEU A 224 -3.76 1.71 11.07
C LEU A 224 -4.57 2.58 10.10
N PHE A 225 -3.90 3.41 9.30
CA PHE A 225 -4.55 4.24 8.29
C PHE A 225 -5.23 3.39 7.21
N ILE A 226 -4.56 2.36 6.70
CA ILE A 226 -5.13 1.44 5.71
C ILE A 226 -6.30 0.64 6.31
N ALA A 227 -6.19 0.18 7.56
CA ALA A 227 -7.29 -0.48 8.25
C ALA A 227 -8.49 0.46 8.42
N PHE A 228 -8.25 1.73 8.77
CA PHE A 228 -9.30 2.74 8.86
C PHE A 228 -10.01 2.96 7.51
N VAL A 229 -9.26 3.08 6.41
CA VAL A 229 -9.82 3.16 5.05
C VAL A 229 -10.65 1.90 4.72
N GLY A 230 -10.19 0.71 5.10
CA GLY A 230 -10.92 -0.55 4.91
C GLY A 230 -12.21 -0.68 5.75
N LEU A 231 -12.38 0.10 6.80
CA LEU A 231 -13.61 0.15 7.59
C LEU A 231 -14.64 1.15 7.03
N GLN A 232 -14.22 2.08 6.17
CA GLN A 232 -15.09 3.08 5.56
C GLN A 232 -16.01 2.48 4.49
N ALA A 233 -17.11 3.18 4.19
CA ALA A 233 -18.12 2.71 3.23
C ALA A 233 -17.63 2.73 1.76
N HIS A 234 -16.80 3.70 1.39
CA HIS A 234 -16.34 3.85 0.01
C HIS A 234 -15.37 2.72 -0.40
N GLN A 235 -14.49 2.30 0.51
CA GLN A 235 -13.39 1.39 0.22
C GLN A 235 -13.52 0.00 0.85
N GLY A 236 -14.52 -0.23 1.71
CA GLY A 236 -14.54 -1.45 2.49
C GLY A 236 -15.87 -1.84 3.12
N LEU A 237 -15.83 -2.20 4.41
CA LEU A 237 -16.95 -2.81 5.13
C LEU A 237 -18.13 -1.84 5.35
N GLY A 238 -17.87 -0.54 5.34
CA GLY A 238 -18.86 0.47 5.69
C GLY A 238 -19.28 0.46 7.14
N LEU A 239 -18.43 -0.06 8.04
CA LEU A 239 -18.67 -0.04 9.49
C LEU A 239 -18.52 1.37 10.08
N VAL A 240 -17.65 2.18 9.47
CA VAL A 240 -17.28 3.51 9.95
C VAL A 240 -17.67 4.56 8.90
N GLY A 241 -18.28 5.67 9.34
CA GLY A 241 -18.65 6.77 8.45
C GLY A 241 -18.75 8.12 9.16
N PRO A 242 -19.03 9.19 8.39
CA PRO A 242 -19.01 10.56 8.90
C PRO A 242 -20.18 10.82 9.85
N ASP A 243 -19.95 11.68 10.84
CA ASP A 243 -20.97 12.22 11.74
C ASP A 243 -20.61 13.65 12.12
N SER A 244 -21.56 14.58 12.03
CA SER A 244 -21.33 15.99 12.31
C SER A 244 -20.90 16.29 13.75
N SER A 245 -21.17 15.40 14.70
CA SER A 245 -20.91 15.61 16.13
C SER A 245 -19.61 14.96 16.59
N THR A 246 -19.28 13.77 16.09
CA THR A 246 -18.11 13.00 16.54
C THR A 246 -17.04 12.78 15.48
N LEU A 247 -17.20 13.37 14.28
CA LEU A 247 -16.46 13.10 13.03
C LEU A 247 -16.65 11.68 12.49
N VAL A 248 -16.69 10.68 13.38
CA VAL A 248 -16.73 9.27 13.07
C VAL A 248 -17.83 8.60 13.90
N SER A 249 -18.71 7.84 13.26
CA SER A 249 -19.81 7.11 13.90
C SER A 249 -19.95 5.70 13.32
N LEU A 250 -20.66 4.86 14.07
CA LEU A 250 -21.00 3.50 13.66
C LEU A 250 -22.03 3.53 12.53
N THR A 251 -21.69 2.96 11.38
CA THR A 251 -22.53 2.94 10.17
C THR A 251 -23.04 1.53 9.85
N ALA A 252 -22.81 1.02 8.63
CA ALA A 252 -23.39 -0.20 8.08
C ALA A 252 -24.91 -0.15 7.97
N CYS A 253 -25.41 0.95 7.43
CA CYS A 253 -26.82 1.30 7.44
C CYS A 253 -27.61 0.78 6.24
N SER A 254 -28.91 0.56 6.44
CA SER A 254 -29.83 0.19 5.36
C SER A 254 -30.02 1.35 4.36
N SER A 255 -30.06 2.59 4.88
CA SER A 255 -30.16 3.81 4.09
C SER A 255 -29.09 4.82 4.49
N THR A 256 -28.46 5.43 3.49
CA THR A 256 -27.40 6.44 3.66
C THR A 256 -27.77 7.71 2.89
N ASN A 257 -27.35 8.86 3.43
CA ASN A 257 -27.51 10.12 2.75
C ASN A 257 -26.56 10.16 1.53
N PRO A 258 -27.07 10.32 0.30
CA PRO A 258 -26.22 10.32 -0.91
C PRO A 258 -25.28 11.53 -1.00
N LEU A 259 -25.51 12.59 -0.22
CA LEU A 259 -24.69 13.81 -0.23
C LEU A 259 -23.63 13.81 0.88
N THR A 260 -24.02 13.45 2.11
CA THR A 260 -23.13 13.50 3.28
C THR A 260 -22.48 12.15 3.59
N GLY A 261 -23.00 11.04 3.05
CA GLY A 261 -22.56 9.68 3.41
C GLY A 261 -22.99 9.26 4.82
N GLU A 262 -23.75 10.10 5.54
CA GLU A 262 -24.21 9.83 6.89
C GLU A 262 -25.27 8.72 6.90
N CYS A 263 -25.26 7.95 7.97
CA CYS A 263 -26.28 6.94 8.22
C CYS A 263 -27.59 7.60 8.68
N ILE A 264 -28.66 7.42 7.90
CA ILE A 264 -29.99 7.95 8.25
C ILE A 264 -30.73 6.95 9.14
N ASP A 265 -30.77 5.67 8.74
CA ASP A 265 -31.52 4.64 9.47
C ASP A 265 -30.95 3.22 9.28
N GLY A 266 -31.21 2.35 10.26
CA GLY A 266 -30.87 0.93 10.23
C GLY A 266 -29.39 0.64 10.46
N LYS A 267 -28.78 1.19 11.53
CA LYS A 267 -27.38 0.93 11.92
C LYS A 267 -27.08 -0.57 12.03
N MET A 268 -25.96 -1.01 11.44
CA MET A 268 -25.56 -2.42 11.34
C MET A 268 -26.54 -3.37 10.62
N GLN A 269 -27.50 -2.86 9.85
CA GLN A 269 -28.46 -3.68 9.10
C GLN A 269 -28.07 -3.89 7.62
N SER A 270 -26.94 -3.34 7.16
CA SER A 270 -26.48 -3.53 5.79
C SER A 270 -26.11 -4.99 5.50
N PRO A 271 -26.73 -5.65 4.50
CA PRO A 271 -26.38 -7.02 4.12
C PRO A 271 -24.93 -7.14 3.59
N ALA A 272 -24.43 -6.11 2.91
CA ALA A 272 -23.07 -6.09 2.37
C ALA A 272 -22.02 -6.08 3.48
N PHE A 273 -22.29 -5.36 4.58
CA PHE A 273 -21.44 -5.36 5.77
C PHE A 273 -21.32 -6.75 6.37
N TRP A 274 -22.45 -7.43 6.62
CA TRP A 274 -22.44 -8.77 7.22
C TRP A 274 -21.75 -9.81 6.36
N LEU A 275 -21.93 -9.74 5.03
CA LEU A 275 -21.20 -10.59 4.10
C LEU A 275 -19.69 -10.33 4.19
N GLY A 276 -19.27 -9.07 4.20
CA GLY A 276 -17.86 -8.69 4.38
C GLY A 276 -17.31 -9.16 5.74
N ALA A 277 -18.10 -9.07 6.82
CA ALA A 277 -17.71 -9.51 8.16
C ALA A 277 -17.51 -11.04 8.23
N VAL A 278 -18.35 -11.82 7.56
CA VAL A 278 -18.12 -13.26 7.41
C VAL A 278 -16.85 -13.53 6.61
N GLY A 279 -16.61 -12.76 5.53
CA GLY A 279 -15.34 -12.78 4.80
C GLY A 279 -14.14 -12.52 5.70
N PHE A 280 -14.21 -11.51 6.57
CA PHE A 280 -13.18 -11.21 7.58
C PHE A 280 -12.95 -12.39 8.53
N LEU A 281 -14.01 -13.01 9.05
CA LEU A 281 -13.90 -14.19 9.92
C LEU A 281 -13.20 -15.36 9.22
N ILE A 282 -13.50 -15.61 7.94
CA ILE A 282 -12.82 -16.63 7.13
C ILE A 282 -11.33 -16.31 7.02
N MET A 283 -10.96 -15.04 6.75
CA MET A 283 -9.56 -14.62 6.70
C MET A 283 -8.85 -14.83 8.04
N CYS A 284 -9.47 -14.41 9.14
CA CYS A 284 -8.96 -14.57 10.50
C CYS A 284 -8.73 -16.05 10.84
N TYR A 285 -9.71 -16.91 10.57
CA TYR A 285 -9.61 -18.34 10.82
C TYR A 285 -8.53 -18.99 9.95
N GLY A 286 -8.46 -18.61 8.67
CA GLY A 286 -7.43 -19.09 7.75
C GLY A 286 -6.03 -18.69 8.19
N LEU A 287 -5.84 -17.45 8.66
CA LEU A 287 -4.56 -16.98 9.18
C LEU A 287 -4.20 -17.64 10.52
N MET A 288 -5.18 -17.87 11.41
CA MET A 288 -4.99 -18.59 12.68
C MET A 288 -4.51 -20.04 12.46
N LYS A 289 -4.90 -20.66 11.34
CA LYS A 289 -4.49 -22.02 10.96
C LYS A 289 -3.27 -22.05 10.04
N ASP A 290 -2.58 -20.91 9.85
CA ASP A 290 -1.44 -20.75 8.94
C ASP A 290 -1.72 -21.27 7.50
N ILE A 291 -2.97 -21.13 7.04
CA ILE A 291 -3.36 -21.52 5.69
C ILE A 291 -2.86 -20.48 4.71
N LYS A 292 -2.09 -20.92 3.71
CA LYS A 292 -1.50 -20.05 2.68
C LYS A 292 -2.59 -19.46 1.80
N GLY A 293 -2.52 -18.16 1.54
CA GLY A 293 -3.54 -17.43 0.78
C GLY A 293 -4.84 -17.22 1.56
N SER A 294 -4.82 -17.28 2.89
CA SER A 294 -5.98 -17.06 3.76
C SER A 294 -6.79 -15.80 3.41
N MET A 295 -6.10 -14.71 3.05
CA MET A 295 -6.73 -13.47 2.60
C MET A 295 -7.55 -13.65 1.32
N ILE A 296 -7.04 -14.39 0.33
CA ILE A 296 -7.74 -14.62 -0.94
C ILE A 296 -9.02 -15.43 -0.74
N TYR A 297 -9.02 -16.45 0.13
CA TYR A 297 -10.24 -17.25 0.34
C TYR A 297 -11.39 -16.40 0.86
N GLY A 298 -11.12 -15.44 1.76
CA GLY A 298 -12.14 -14.50 2.22
C GLY A 298 -12.64 -13.58 1.11
N ILE A 299 -11.73 -13.03 0.28
CA ILE A 299 -12.09 -12.18 -0.86
C ILE A 299 -12.95 -12.97 -1.86
N LEU A 300 -12.52 -14.19 -2.23
CA LEU A 300 -13.23 -15.05 -3.16
C LEU A 300 -14.61 -15.43 -2.64
N PHE A 301 -14.74 -15.79 -1.36
CA PHE A 301 -16.02 -16.12 -0.75
C PHE A 301 -17.03 -14.97 -0.88
N VAL A 302 -16.64 -13.76 -0.46
CA VAL A 302 -17.50 -12.58 -0.53
C VAL A 302 -17.82 -12.22 -1.99
N THR A 303 -16.81 -12.29 -2.86
CA THR A 303 -16.94 -11.95 -4.28
C THR A 303 -17.89 -12.90 -5.01
N LEU A 304 -17.76 -14.21 -4.79
CA LEU A 304 -18.61 -15.23 -5.42
C LEU A 304 -20.10 -15.05 -5.05
N ILE A 305 -20.38 -14.76 -3.78
CA ILE A 305 -21.75 -14.48 -3.32
C ILE A 305 -22.26 -13.17 -3.94
N SER A 306 -21.40 -12.16 -4.07
CA SER A 306 -21.74 -10.85 -4.63
C SER A 306 -21.96 -10.87 -6.16
N TRP A 307 -21.53 -11.92 -6.88
CA TRP A 307 -21.79 -12.06 -8.31
C TRP A 307 -23.22 -12.52 -8.64
N ILE A 308 -23.93 -13.09 -7.67
CA ILE A 308 -25.31 -13.58 -7.87
C ILE A 308 -26.22 -12.36 -8.05
N ARG A 309 -26.83 -12.21 -9.24
CA ARG A 309 -27.79 -11.14 -9.54
C ARG A 309 -29.12 -11.40 -8.81
N GLY A 310 -29.78 -10.33 -8.37
CA GLY A 310 -31.08 -10.39 -7.70
C GLY A 310 -31.02 -10.48 -6.16
N THR A 311 -29.82 -10.46 -5.57
CA THR A 311 -29.63 -10.35 -4.12
C THR A 311 -29.35 -8.90 -3.72
N SER A 312 -29.62 -8.54 -2.45
CA SER A 312 -29.32 -7.20 -1.91
C SER A 312 -27.82 -6.88 -1.81
N VAL A 313 -26.96 -7.89 -1.97
CA VAL A 313 -25.49 -7.80 -1.91
C VAL A 313 -24.84 -7.88 -3.30
N THR A 314 -25.63 -7.78 -4.36
CA THR A 314 -25.11 -7.97 -5.72
C THR A 314 -24.22 -6.79 -6.15
N TYR A 315 -23.05 -7.11 -6.74
CA TYR A 315 -22.20 -6.12 -7.40
C TYR A 315 -22.74 -5.73 -8.79
N PHE A 316 -23.66 -6.52 -9.35
CA PHE A 316 -24.29 -6.29 -10.65
C PHE A 316 -25.79 -6.00 -10.47
N PRO A 317 -26.16 -4.81 -9.94
CA PRO A 317 -27.57 -4.44 -9.83
C PRO A 317 -28.20 -4.35 -11.23
N ASN A 318 -29.53 -4.51 -11.29
CA ASN A 318 -30.29 -4.42 -12.54
C ASN A 318 -30.44 -2.95 -12.99
N THR A 319 -29.32 -2.26 -13.17
CA THR A 319 -29.21 -0.90 -13.69
C THR A 319 -28.38 -0.92 -14.98
N PRO A 320 -28.50 0.09 -15.85
CA PRO A 320 -27.72 0.16 -17.09
C PRO A 320 -26.21 0.02 -16.84
N VAL A 321 -25.71 0.60 -15.74
CA VAL A 321 -24.31 0.49 -15.34
C VAL A 321 -23.98 -0.94 -14.90
N GLY A 322 -24.82 -1.57 -14.07
CA GLY A 322 -24.63 -2.95 -13.64
C GLY A 322 -24.65 -3.95 -14.80
N ASP A 323 -25.50 -3.73 -15.82
CA ASP A 323 -25.56 -4.55 -17.03
C ASP A 323 -24.30 -4.43 -17.89
N THR A 324 -23.76 -3.21 -18.04
CA THR A 324 -22.49 -3.01 -18.76
C THR A 324 -21.32 -3.68 -18.05
N SER A 325 -21.23 -3.54 -16.72
CA SER A 325 -20.22 -4.20 -15.90
C SER A 325 -20.35 -5.73 -15.97
N TYR A 326 -21.58 -6.26 -15.96
CA TYR A 326 -21.82 -7.70 -16.10
C TYR A 326 -21.45 -8.21 -17.50
N LYS A 327 -21.70 -7.43 -18.56
CA LYS A 327 -21.27 -7.76 -19.93
C LYS A 327 -19.75 -7.77 -20.05
N TYR A 328 -19.06 -6.85 -19.36
CA TYR A 328 -17.60 -6.84 -19.29
C TYR A 328 -17.07 -8.07 -18.52
N PHE A 329 -17.63 -8.36 -17.35
CA PHE A 329 -17.32 -9.55 -16.55
C PHE A 329 -17.45 -10.85 -17.36
N LYS A 330 -18.52 -10.99 -18.15
CA LYS A 330 -18.75 -12.18 -19.01
C LYS A 330 -17.67 -12.45 -20.05
N LYS A 331 -16.82 -11.48 -20.37
CA LYS A 331 -15.69 -11.73 -21.27
C LYS A 331 -14.62 -12.63 -20.65
N VAL A 332 -14.58 -12.76 -19.31
CA VAL A 332 -13.67 -13.58 -18.48
C VAL A 332 -12.18 -13.28 -18.70
N VAL A 333 -11.72 -13.33 -19.95
CA VAL A 333 -10.41 -12.93 -20.44
C VAL A 333 -10.59 -11.83 -21.48
N ASP A 334 -10.04 -10.65 -21.22
CA ASP A 334 -9.97 -9.55 -22.20
C ASP A 334 -8.64 -8.82 -22.00
N PHE A 335 -8.01 -8.42 -23.12
CA PHE A 335 -6.80 -7.60 -23.07
C PHE A 335 -7.20 -6.13 -23.14
N HIS A 336 -7.44 -5.55 -21.96
CA HIS A 336 -7.84 -4.15 -21.85
C HIS A 336 -6.63 -3.24 -22.10
N LYS A 337 -6.66 -2.47 -23.19
CA LYS A 337 -5.62 -1.46 -23.47
C LYS A 337 -5.92 -0.20 -22.68
N ILE A 338 -4.91 0.34 -21.99
CA ILE A 338 -5.00 1.62 -21.28
C ILE A 338 -5.30 2.72 -22.31
N LYS A 339 -6.40 3.45 -22.14
CA LYS A 339 -6.81 4.53 -23.06
C LYS A 339 -6.81 5.91 -22.42
N SER A 340 -7.01 5.97 -21.10
CA SER A 340 -7.32 7.22 -20.40
C SER A 340 -6.20 7.66 -19.46
N THR A 341 -5.50 6.74 -18.82
CA THR A 341 -4.54 7.05 -17.74
C THR A 341 -3.08 7.13 -18.19
N ALA A 342 -2.68 6.36 -19.21
CA ALA A 342 -1.30 6.32 -19.69
C ALA A 342 -0.88 7.68 -20.29
N GLY A 343 0.23 8.23 -19.80
CA GLY A 343 0.79 9.49 -20.27
C GLY A 343 -0.08 10.72 -20.02
N ALA A 344 -1.05 10.64 -19.10
CA ALA A 344 -2.00 11.71 -18.81
C ALA A 344 -1.39 12.83 -17.96
N PHE A 345 -0.25 13.39 -18.38
CA PHE A 345 0.47 14.45 -17.67
C PHE A 345 -0.03 15.84 -18.04
N SER A 346 -0.11 16.74 -17.05
CA SER A 346 -0.34 18.17 -17.28
C SER A 346 0.61 19.01 -16.45
N PHE A 347 1.54 19.70 -17.12
CA PHE A 347 2.46 20.66 -16.50
C PHE A 347 1.93 22.10 -16.47
N LYS A 348 0.67 22.32 -16.92
CA LYS A 348 0.10 23.67 -17.05
C LYS A 348 0.01 24.44 -15.72
N ASP A 349 -0.27 23.72 -14.63
CA ASP A 349 -0.44 24.31 -13.30
C ASP A 349 0.78 24.15 -12.39
N PHE A 350 1.94 23.76 -12.94
CA PHE A 350 3.12 23.38 -12.13
C PHE A 350 3.76 24.56 -11.38
N ASN A 351 3.43 25.80 -11.74
CA ASN A 351 3.96 27.01 -11.09
C ASN A 351 3.20 27.41 -9.81
N ARG A 352 2.19 26.65 -9.37
CA ARG A 352 1.45 26.93 -8.14
C ARG A 352 2.23 26.47 -6.91
N SER A 353 2.15 27.22 -5.81
CA SER A 353 2.79 26.88 -4.53
C SER A 353 2.32 25.53 -3.96
N GLU A 354 1.04 25.21 -4.15
CA GLU A 354 0.43 23.95 -3.71
C GLU A 354 1.08 22.72 -4.37
N VAL A 355 1.49 22.84 -5.64
CA VAL A 355 2.15 21.75 -6.38
C VAL A 355 3.54 21.49 -5.82
N TRP A 356 4.29 22.54 -5.49
CA TRP A 356 5.59 22.41 -4.84
C TRP A 356 5.49 21.83 -3.43
N LEU A 357 4.49 22.23 -2.66
CA LEU A 357 4.22 21.64 -1.35
C LEU A 357 3.93 20.14 -1.47
N ALA A 358 3.02 19.78 -2.39
CA ALA A 358 2.68 18.38 -2.65
C ALA A 358 3.88 17.55 -3.12
N LEU A 359 4.76 18.13 -3.95
CA LEU A 359 6.00 17.48 -4.40
C LEU A 359 6.93 17.19 -3.23
N VAL A 360 7.18 18.17 -2.37
CA VAL A 360 8.05 17.99 -1.20
C VAL A 360 7.43 16.99 -0.22
N THR A 361 6.12 17.05 -0.01
CA THR A 361 5.40 16.11 0.87
C THR A 361 5.43 14.69 0.32
N LEU A 362 5.14 14.48 -0.96
CA LEU A 362 5.22 13.17 -1.60
C LEU A 362 6.64 12.61 -1.54
N LEU A 363 7.65 13.40 -1.92
CA LEU A 363 9.06 12.98 -1.89
C LEU A 363 9.48 12.52 -0.50
N TYR A 364 9.13 13.31 0.53
CA TYR A 364 9.44 12.97 1.90
C TYR A 364 8.69 11.71 2.36
N VAL A 365 7.38 11.61 2.11
CA VAL A 365 6.58 10.44 2.49
C VAL A 365 7.10 9.18 1.80
N ASP A 366 7.42 9.25 0.50
CA ASP A 366 7.89 8.11 -0.27
C ASP A 366 9.26 7.64 0.22
N VAL A 367 10.22 8.55 0.37
CA VAL A 367 11.54 8.24 0.93
C VAL A 367 11.41 7.53 2.28
N LEU A 368 10.57 8.04 3.18
CA LEU A 368 10.40 7.47 4.51
C LEU A 368 9.71 6.12 4.50
N ALA A 369 8.64 5.99 3.72
CA ALA A 369 7.88 4.76 3.58
C ALA A 369 8.76 3.66 2.96
N THR A 370 9.40 3.93 1.82
CA THR A 370 10.29 3.00 1.13
C THR A 370 11.47 2.59 1.99
N THR A 371 12.12 3.54 2.68
CA THR A 371 13.22 3.21 3.60
C THR A 371 12.73 2.30 4.74
N GLY A 372 11.58 2.61 5.32
CA GLY A 372 10.99 1.82 6.39
C GLY A 372 10.66 0.40 5.95
N THR A 373 9.94 0.24 4.83
CA THR A 373 9.50 -1.07 4.36
C THR A 373 10.65 -1.93 3.86
N LEU A 374 11.59 -1.38 3.06
CA LEU A 374 12.77 -2.10 2.59
C LEU A 374 13.61 -2.60 3.77
N PHE A 375 13.86 -1.74 4.77
CA PHE A 375 14.64 -2.13 5.94
C PHE A 375 13.93 -3.20 6.76
N SER A 376 12.62 -3.06 7.01
CA SER A 376 11.85 -4.10 7.71
C SER A 376 11.84 -5.43 6.94
N MET A 377 11.78 -5.42 5.61
CA MET A 377 11.85 -6.66 4.82
C MET A 377 13.25 -7.26 4.83
N ALA A 378 14.28 -6.41 4.79
CA ALA A 378 15.66 -6.84 4.94
C ALA A 378 15.89 -7.50 6.31
N GLU A 379 15.35 -6.93 7.39
CA GLU A 379 15.45 -7.46 8.76
C GLU A 379 14.75 -8.81 8.89
N ILE A 380 13.52 -8.95 8.37
CA ILE A 380 12.79 -10.23 8.35
C ILE A 380 13.53 -11.29 7.53
N GLY A 381 14.21 -10.88 6.44
CA GLY A 381 15.01 -11.77 5.60
C GLY A 381 16.40 -12.10 6.13
N GLY A 382 16.87 -11.38 7.16
CA GLY A 382 18.23 -11.50 7.68
C GLY A 382 19.29 -10.94 6.73
N PHE A 383 18.96 -9.88 5.97
CA PHE A 383 19.84 -9.21 5.00
C PHE A 383 20.52 -7.94 5.55
N VAL A 384 20.26 -7.57 6.81
CA VAL A 384 20.74 -6.32 7.42
C VAL A 384 22.16 -6.50 7.98
N ASP A 385 23.03 -5.56 7.66
CA ASP A 385 24.41 -5.46 8.14
C ASP A 385 24.50 -4.67 9.46
N GLU A 386 25.58 -4.86 10.22
CA GLU A 386 25.85 -4.16 11.49
C GLU A 386 25.89 -2.63 11.36
N ASN A 387 26.20 -2.11 10.16
CA ASN A 387 26.25 -0.68 9.85
C ASN A 387 24.87 -0.04 9.57
N GLY A 388 23.79 -0.82 9.71
CA GLY A 388 22.41 -0.38 9.47
C GLY A 388 22.01 -0.27 7.99
N GLY A 389 22.74 -0.91 7.09
CA GLY A 389 22.39 -1.09 5.66
C GLY A 389 22.01 -2.54 5.34
N PHE A 390 21.74 -2.87 4.08
CA PHE A 390 21.48 -4.27 3.66
C PHE A 390 22.01 -4.61 2.26
N GLU A 391 22.30 -5.90 1.99
CA GLU A 391 22.86 -6.32 0.70
C GLU A 391 21.97 -5.91 -0.48
N GLY A 392 22.54 -5.25 -1.49
CA GLY A 392 21.79 -4.83 -2.68
C GLY A 392 20.92 -3.60 -2.46
N GLU A 393 21.04 -2.91 -1.32
CA GLU A 393 20.31 -1.67 -1.05
C GLU A 393 20.46 -0.68 -2.21
N TYR A 394 21.70 -0.50 -2.73
CA TYR A 394 22.07 0.16 -4.00
C TYR A 394 20.92 0.24 -5.00
N LEU A 395 20.74 -0.93 -5.60
CA LEU A 395 19.86 -1.18 -6.71
C LEU A 395 18.40 -1.24 -6.26
N ALA A 396 18.11 -1.64 -5.02
CA ALA A 396 16.75 -1.71 -4.51
C ALA A 396 16.04 -0.33 -4.58
N TYR A 397 16.66 0.74 -4.07
CA TYR A 397 16.03 2.06 -4.13
C TYR A 397 16.05 2.66 -5.55
N MET A 398 17.06 2.35 -6.37
CA MET A 398 17.07 2.77 -7.79
C MET A 398 15.90 2.13 -8.55
N VAL A 399 15.62 0.86 -8.29
CA VAL A 399 14.47 0.14 -8.84
C VAL A 399 13.16 0.75 -8.32
N ASP A 400 13.05 1.04 -7.04
CA ASP A 400 11.86 1.65 -6.45
C ASP A 400 11.54 3.01 -7.11
N ALA A 401 12.53 3.92 -7.15
CA ALA A 401 12.39 5.24 -7.77
C ALA A 401 12.06 5.17 -9.28
N SER A 402 12.76 4.31 -10.03
CA SER A 402 12.47 4.12 -11.46
C SER A 402 11.11 3.47 -11.71
N SER A 403 10.65 2.62 -10.79
CA SER A 403 9.30 2.04 -10.82
C SER A 403 8.24 3.10 -10.55
N THR A 404 8.46 4.05 -9.66
CA THR A 404 7.56 5.21 -9.44
C THR A 404 7.42 6.09 -10.69
N ILE A 405 8.52 6.34 -11.40
CA ILE A 405 8.50 7.04 -12.70
C ILE A 405 7.65 6.25 -13.72
N LEU A 406 7.86 4.94 -13.80
CA LEU A 406 7.07 4.08 -14.69
C LEU A 406 5.58 4.03 -14.29
N GLY A 407 5.30 3.96 -12.99
CA GLY A 407 3.95 3.95 -12.44
C GLY A 407 3.18 5.20 -12.81
N SER A 408 3.77 6.38 -12.60
CA SER A 408 3.17 7.65 -13.00
C SER A 408 2.95 7.75 -14.52
N ALA A 409 3.86 7.21 -15.34
CA ALA A 409 3.69 7.12 -16.80
C ALA A 409 2.52 6.24 -17.23
N LEU A 410 2.22 5.17 -16.49
CA LEU A 410 1.04 4.34 -16.71
C LEU A 410 -0.24 4.94 -16.09
N GLY A 411 -0.10 6.03 -15.35
CA GLY A 411 -1.18 6.74 -14.67
C GLY A 411 -1.55 6.10 -13.34
N THR A 412 -0.58 5.59 -12.59
CA THR A 412 -0.76 5.14 -11.22
C THR A 412 0.10 5.94 -10.25
N SER A 413 -0.18 5.79 -8.96
CA SER A 413 0.52 6.38 -7.83
C SER A 413 1.93 5.79 -7.62
N PRO A 414 2.74 6.35 -6.70
CA PRO A 414 4.09 5.86 -6.43
C PRO A 414 4.13 4.36 -6.15
N ILE A 415 5.16 3.68 -6.67
CA ILE A 415 5.37 2.25 -6.46
C ILE A 415 6.31 2.10 -5.28
N ALA A 416 5.91 1.28 -4.32
CA ALA A 416 6.69 1.02 -3.13
C ALA A 416 6.88 -0.48 -2.92
N THR A 417 7.85 -0.83 -2.07
CA THR A 417 8.04 -2.20 -1.61
C THR A 417 6.99 -2.59 -0.57
N TYR A 418 6.38 -3.76 -0.75
CA TYR A 418 5.27 -4.24 0.08
C TYR A 418 5.72 -5.20 1.19
N ILE A 419 5.11 -5.04 2.38
CA ILE A 419 5.39 -5.83 3.60
C ILE A 419 4.89 -7.28 3.51
N GLU A 420 3.94 -7.54 2.63
CA GLU A 420 3.32 -8.83 2.32
C GLU A 420 4.34 -9.79 1.69
N SER A 421 5.43 -9.25 1.13
CA SER A 421 6.62 -10.00 0.72
C SER A 421 7.22 -10.82 1.88
N SER A 422 6.98 -10.40 3.13
CA SER A 422 7.38 -11.15 4.32
C SER A 422 6.77 -12.56 4.36
N ALA A 423 5.60 -12.79 3.77
CA ALA A 423 5.00 -14.13 3.68
C ALA A 423 5.86 -15.06 2.81
N GLY A 424 6.32 -14.59 1.64
CA GLY A 424 7.25 -15.35 0.80
C GLY A 424 8.61 -15.55 1.45
N ILE A 425 9.14 -14.54 2.15
CA ILE A 425 10.40 -14.64 2.89
C ILE A 425 10.31 -15.70 4.00
N ARG A 426 9.19 -15.77 4.72
CA ARG A 426 8.91 -16.80 5.74
C ARG A 426 8.74 -18.20 5.14
N GLU A 427 8.15 -18.29 3.96
CA GLU A 427 8.12 -19.52 3.15
C GLU A 427 9.51 -19.94 2.66
N GLY A 428 10.48 -19.03 2.78
CA GLY A 428 11.89 -19.24 2.63
C GLY A 428 12.48 -18.75 1.32
N GLY A 429 11.80 -17.83 0.65
CA GLY A 429 12.35 -17.06 -0.45
C GLY A 429 13.48 -16.15 0.04
N ARG A 430 14.63 -16.20 -0.62
CA ARG A 430 15.81 -15.43 -0.25
C ARG A 430 16.46 -14.70 -1.42
N THR A 431 15.99 -14.91 -2.63
CA THR A 431 16.61 -14.36 -3.84
C THR A 431 15.61 -13.57 -4.67
N GLY A 432 16.13 -12.81 -5.63
CA GLY A 432 15.33 -12.10 -6.62
C GLY A 432 14.44 -13.01 -7.47
N LEU A 433 14.68 -14.33 -7.48
CA LEU A 433 13.82 -15.28 -8.17
C LEU A 433 12.39 -15.24 -7.61
N THR A 434 12.23 -15.08 -6.29
CA THR A 434 10.92 -14.88 -5.63
C THR A 434 10.18 -13.65 -6.21
N ALA A 435 10.89 -12.53 -6.40
CA ALA A 435 10.32 -11.33 -6.99
C ALA A 435 9.95 -11.54 -8.47
N ILE A 436 10.78 -12.24 -9.25
CA ILE A 436 10.48 -12.57 -10.65
C ILE A 436 9.23 -13.44 -10.76
N ILE A 437 9.09 -14.47 -9.94
CA ILE A 437 7.90 -15.32 -9.93
C ILE A 437 6.65 -14.49 -9.60
N THR A 438 6.76 -13.57 -8.63
CA THR A 438 5.67 -12.64 -8.28
C THR A 438 5.32 -11.74 -9.48
N GLY A 439 6.32 -11.19 -10.17
CA GLY A 439 6.13 -10.42 -11.40
C GLY A 439 5.45 -11.21 -12.52
N PHE A 440 5.78 -12.50 -12.67
CA PHE A 440 5.11 -13.39 -13.62
C PHE A 440 3.64 -13.62 -13.28
N TYR A 441 3.27 -13.68 -12.00
CA TYR A 441 1.86 -13.75 -11.61
C TYR A 441 1.12 -12.42 -11.87
N PHE A 442 1.78 -11.26 -11.68
CA PHE A 442 1.22 -9.98 -12.12
C PHE A 442 1.01 -9.93 -13.63
N PHE A 443 1.95 -10.47 -14.42
CA PHE A 443 1.76 -10.65 -15.86
C PHE A 443 0.53 -11.50 -16.17
N LEU A 444 0.39 -12.65 -15.51
CA LEU A 444 -0.76 -13.54 -15.70
C LEU A 444 -2.09 -12.86 -15.32
N SER A 445 -2.08 -11.98 -14.32
CA SER A 445 -3.26 -11.23 -13.88
C SER A 445 -3.83 -10.29 -14.95
N LEU A 446 -3.01 -9.82 -15.90
CA LEU A 446 -3.44 -8.93 -16.99
C LEU A 446 -4.53 -9.58 -17.86
N PHE A 447 -4.46 -10.89 -18.07
CA PHE A 447 -5.46 -11.65 -18.84
C PHE A 447 -6.80 -11.74 -18.12
N PHE A 448 -6.80 -11.68 -16.78
CA PHE A 448 -8.00 -11.79 -15.94
C PHE A 448 -8.53 -10.43 -15.48
N THR A 449 -8.19 -9.34 -16.18
CA THR A 449 -8.63 -7.97 -15.87
C THR A 449 -10.15 -7.87 -15.67
N PRO A 450 -11.03 -8.46 -16.53
CA PRO A 450 -12.47 -8.39 -16.32
C PRO A 450 -12.94 -9.03 -15.02
N LEU A 451 -12.27 -10.09 -14.59
CA LEU A 451 -12.55 -10.78 -13.33
C LEU A 451 -12.16 -9.90 -12.13
N LEU A 452 -10.96 -9.32 -12.17
CA LEU A 452 -10.43 -8.48 -11.08
C LEU A 452 -11.20 -7.16 -10.93
N ALA A 453 -11.73 -6.61 -12.02
CA ALA A 453 -12.57 -5.42 -12.01
C ALA A 453 -13.93 -5.64 -11.31
N SER A 454 -14.40 -6.90 -11.26
CA SER A 454 -15.67 -7.30 -10.67
C SER A 454 -15.65 -7.55 -9.16
N VAL A 455 -14.49 -7.40 -8.51
CA VAL A 455 -14.36 -7.60 -7.07
C VAL A 455 -14.98 -6.38 -6.34
N PRO A 456 -15.96 -6.61 -5.45
CA PRO A 456 -16.66 -5.53 -4.77
C PRO A 456 -15.84 -4.92 -3.62
N PRO A 457 -16.08 -3.65 -3.25
CA PRO A 457 -15.36 -2.99 -2.15
C PRO A 457 -15.53 -3.68 -0.79
N TRP A 458 -16.69 -4.24 -0.48
CA TRP A 458 -16.92 -4.94 0.80
C TRP A 458 -16.20 -6.30 0.91
N ALA A 459 -15.69 -6.87 -0.19
CA ALA A 459 -14.76 -8.01 -0.14
C ALA A 459 -13.33 -7.57 0.21
N ILE A 460 -13.00 -6.35 -0.21
CA ILE A 460 -11.69 -5.74 -0.13
C ILE A 460 -11.43 -5.17 1.29
N GLY A 461 -12.40 -4.46 1.87
CA GLY A 461 -12.30 -3.85 3.19
C GLY A 461 -11.72 -4.75 4.29
N PRO A 462 -12.24 -5.98 4.47
CA PRO A 462 -11.71 -6.96 5.41
C PRO A 462 -10.22 -7.26 5.23
N SER A 463 -9.75 -7.35 3.98
CA SER A 463 -8.34 -7.64 3.69
C SER A 463 -7.44 -6.48 4.09
N LEU A 464 -7.88 -5.23 3.90
CA LEU A 464 -7.15 -4.04 4.36
C LEU A 464 -7.02 -3.98 5.88
N VAL A 465 -8.07 -4.36 6.60
CA VAL A 465 -8.02 -4.48 8.07
C VAL A 465 -7.01 -5.54 8.49
N MET A 466 -6.99 -6.70 7.82
CA MET A 466 -6.02 -7.76 8.10
C MET A 466 -4.57 -7.36 7.79
N VAL A 467 -4.35 -6.56 6.74
CA VAL A 467 -3.03 -5.97 6.44
C VAL A 467 -2.58 -5.06 7.58
N GLY A 468 -3.47 -4.21 8.09
CA GLY A 468 -3.20 -3.39 9.29
C GLY A 468 -2.80 -4.23 10.51
N VAL A 469 -3.48 -5.37 10.74
CA VAL A 469 -3.12 -6.32 11.81
C VAL A 469 -1.72 -6.90 11.62
N MET A 470 -1.32 -7.22 10.37
CA MET A 470 0.03 -7.74 10.10
C MET A 470 1.11 -6.69 10.35
N MET A 471 0.86 -5.42 9.99
CA MET A 471 1.79 -4.31 10.19
C MET A 471 1.91 -3.93 11.67
N MET A 472 0.86 -4.08 12.46
CA MET A 472 0.87 -3.80 13.90
C MET A 472 1.90 -4.62 14.68
N ARG A 473 2.40 -5.74 14.13
CA ARG A 473 3.43 -6.58 14.78
C ARG A 473 4.73 -5.83 15.09
N VAL A 474 5.09 -4.83 14.30
CA VAL A 474 6.33 -4.05 14.50
C VAL A 474 6.31 -3.18 15.76
N VAL A 475 5.11 -2.90 16.31
CA VAL A 475 4.91 -2.10 17.53
C VAL A 475 5.55 -2.75 18.75
N LYS A 476 5.70 -4.08 18.75
CA LYS A 476 6.44 -4.84 19.77
C LYS A 476 7.89 -4.39 19.90
N GLU A 477 8.52 -3.97 18.80
CA GLU A 477 9.95 -3.67 18.75
C GLU A 477 10.28 -2.25 19.26
N ILE A 478 9.25 -1.48 19.63
CA ILE A 478 9.36 -0.12 20.17
C ILE A 478 9.50 -0.20 21.70
N GLU A 479 10.46 0.53 22.27
CA GLU A 479 10.68 0.55 23.71
C GLU A 479 9.69 1.47 24.44
N TRP A 480 8.50 0.95 24.73
CA TRP A 480 7.39 1.69 25.36
C TRP A 480 7.69 2.28 26.74
N VAL A 481 8.61 1.66 27.50
CA VAL A 481 9.01 2.13 28.83
C VAL A 481 9.75 3.47 28.75
N LYS A 482 10.48 3.72 27.66
CA LYS A 482 11.17 4.99 27.44
C LYS A 482 10.20 5.99 26.82
N VAL A 483 9.73 6.95 27.61
CA VAL A 483 8.82 8.03 27.17
C VAL A 483 9.33 8.76 25.92
N LYS A 484 10.65 8.97 25.83
CA LYS A 484 11.35 9.59 24.68
C LYS A 484 11.12 8.85 23.35
N GLU A 485 10.88 7.54 23.40
CA GLU A 485 10.65 6.71 22.23
C GLU A 485 9.15 6.37 22.05
N GLY A 486 8.47 6.01 23.14
CA GLY A 486 7.07 5.60 23.13
C GLY A 486 6.09 6.71 22.76
N VAL A 487 6.28 7.95 23.25
CA VAL A 487 5.33 9.04 22.97
C VAL A 487 5.40 9.49 21.50
N PRO A 488 6.58 9.76 20.90
CA PRO A 488 6.67 10.05 19.48
C PRO A 488 6.09 8.94 18.59
N ALA A 489 6.34 7.67 18.95
CA ALA A 489 5.77 6.53 18.24
C ALA A 489 4.24 6.50 18.31
N PHE A 490 3.66 6.71 19.50
CA PHE A 490 2.21 6.75 19.69
C PHE A 490 1.55 7.87 18.87
N VAL A 491 2.09 9.10 18.94
CA VAL A 491 1.57 10.26 18.20
C VAL A 491 1.66 10.03 16.70
N THR A 492 2.76 9.44 16.21
CA THR A 492 2.92 9.06 14.80
C THR A 492 1.80 8.13 14.36
N MET A 493 1.54 7.06 15.12
CA MET A 493 0.51 6.08 14.79
C MET A 493 -0.91 6.64 14.85
N LEU A 494 -1.19 7.52 15.81
CA LEU A 494 -2.52 8.07 16.06
C LEU A 494 -2.92 9.14 15.03
N LEU A 495 -2.00 10.05 14.70
CA LEU A 495 -2.30 11.18 13.82
C LEU A 495 -2.53 10.76 12.36
N MET A 496 -1.93 9.67 11.89
CA MET A 496 -2.11 9.21 10.50
C MET A 496 -3.59 8.93 10.15
N PRO A 497 -4.33 8.05 10.86
CA PRO A 497 -5.73 7.81 10.57
C PRO A 497 -6.61 9.01 10.89
N LEU A 498 -6.38 9.70 12.01
CA LEU A 498 -7.27 10.78 12.46
C LEU A 498 -7.18 12.05 11.61
N THR A 499 -6.00 12.33 11.03
CA THR A 499 -5.82 13.49 10.14
C THR A 499 -5.91 13.13 8.67
N TYR A 500 -6.17 11.85 8.36
CA TYR A 500 -6.21 11.31 7.01
C TYR A 500 -4.96 11.64 6.16
N SER A 501 -3.81 11.84 6.84
CA SER A 501 -2.55 12.28 6.24
C SER A 501 -1.38 11.59 6.91
N ILE A 502 -0.68 10.76 6.13
CA ILE A 502 0.52 10.06 6.59
C ILE A 502 1.59 11.07 7.00
N SER A 503 1.79 12.11 6.18
CA SER A 503 2.78 13.16 6.42
C SER A 503 2.58 13.85 7.77
N ASN A 504 1.34 14.20 8.12
CA ASN A 504 1.05 14.87 9.38
C ASN A 504 1.41 13.99 10.59
N GLY A 505 1.17 12.67 10.48
CA GLY A 505 1.59 11.72 11.51
C GLY A 505 3.09 11.67 11.68
N ILE A 506 3.85 11.57 10.59
CA ILE A 506 5.32 11.51 10.67
C ILE A 506 5.90 12.82 11.21
N ILE A 507 5.45 13.97 10.71
CA ILE A 507 5.92 15.29 11.15
C ILE A 507 5.65 15.47 12.65
N GLY A 508 4.45 15.11 13.13
CA GLY A 508 4.12 15.14 14.55
C GLY A 508 5.05 14.26 15.39
N GLY A 509 5.34 13.05 14.90
CA GLY A 509 6.28 12.11 15.52
C GLY A 509 7.70 12.66 15.63
N ILE A 510 8.28 13.11 14.51
CA ILE A 510 9.65 13.66 14.48
C ILE A 510 9.73 14.92 15.32
N GLY A 511 8.77 15.83 15.19
CA GLY A 511 8.71 17.06 15.97
C GLY A 511 8.74 16.77 17.48
N LEU A 512 7.96 15.78 17.93
CA LEU A 512 7.93 15.42 19.34
C LEU A 512 9.21 14.72 19.80
N TYR A 513 9.79 13.84 18.98
CA TYR A 513 11.08 13.21 19.30
C TYR A 513 12.21 14.24 19.41
N VAL A 514 12.25 15.21 18.50
CA VAL A 514 13.22 16.31 18.53
C VAL A 514 12.98 17.17 19.77
N ALA A 515 11.73 17.53 20.08
CA ALA A 515 11.40 18.32 21.27
C ALA A 515 11.81 17.63 22.58
N LEU A 516 11.54 16.33 22.71
CA LEU A 516 11.95 15.55 23.89
C LEU A 516 13.47 15.34 23.95
N SER A 517 14.13 15.18 22.80
CA SER A 517 15.58 15.07 22.73
C SER A 517 16.29 16.39 23.02
N LEU A 518 15.65 17.53 22.71
CA LEU A 518 16.20 18.86 22.95
C LEU A 518 16.51 19.08 24.42
N TYR A 519 15.66 18.59 25.33
CA TYR A 519 15.91 18.63 26.77
C TYR A 519 17.23 17.93 27.14
N ASP A 520 17.46 16.72 26.64
CA ASP A 520 18.70 15.98 26.90
C ASP A 520 19.93 16.68 26.31
N TYR A 521 19.81 17.24 25.10
CA TYR A 521 20.88 18.01 24.48
C TYR A 521 21.25 19.26 25.29
N ILE A 522 20.25 19.98 25.81
CA ILE A 522 20.46 21.17 26.65
C ILE A 522 21.12 20.75 27.97
N VAL A 523 20.59 19.75 28.68
CA VAL A 523 21.16 19.27 29.94
C VAL A 523 22.57 18.71 29.75
N GLY A 524 22.83 18.01 28.65
CA GLY A 524 24.15 17.51 28.27
C GLY A 524 25.14 18.64 28.00
N SER A 525 24.71 19.66 27.25
CA SER A 525 25.52 20.84 26.95
C SER A 525 25.84 21.64 28.21
N VAL A 526 24.86 21.81 29.11
CA VAL A 526 25.05 22.48 30.41
C VAL A 526 25.99 21.69 31.32
N ARG A 527 25.86 20.36 31.40
CA ARG A 527 26.81 19.50 32.13
C ARG A 527 28.22 19.57 31.55
N TRP A 528 28.35 19.59 30.23
CA TRP A 528 29.62 19.75 29.55
C TRP A 528 30.24 21.13 29.84
N PHE A 529 29.45 22.19 29.80
CA PHE A 529 29.88 23.55 30.16
C PHE A 529 30.35 23.66 31.62
N MET A 530 29.61 23.04 32.56
CA MET A 530 30.03 22.98 33.96
C MET A 530 31.31 22.17 34.16
N LYS A 531 31.49 21.07 33.41
CA LYS A 531 32.71 20.26 33.45
C LYS A 531 33.92 21.04 32.89
N MET A 532 33.75 21.74 31.77
CA MET A 532 34.77 22.64 31.21
C MET A 532 35.12 23.75 32.20
N ARG A 533 34.13 24.39 32.83
CA ARG A 533 34.37 25.45 33.83
C ARG A 533 35.14 24.94 35.05
N ARG A 534 34.87 23.71 35.51
CA ARG A 534 35.64 23.07 36.59
C ARG A 534 37.07 22.73 36.18
N LEU A 535 37.28 22.25 34.95
CA LEU A 535 38.62 21.95 34.45
C LEU A 535 39.46 23.22 34.29
N VAL A 536 38.88 24.29 33.76
CA VAL A 536 39.56 25.60 33.65
C VAL A 536 39.88 26.18 35.04
N GLY A 537 38.96 26.10 36.01
CA GLY A 537 39.22 26.53 37.38
C GLY A 537 40.27 25.69 38.11
N GLY A 538 40.34 24.38 37.84
CA GLY A 538 41.36 23.49 38.40
C GLY A 538 42.76 23.76 37.85
N VAL A 539 42.88 24.08 36.56
CA VAL A 539 44.14 24.48 35.93
C VAL A 539 44.61 25.83 36.47
N GLN A 540 43.71 26.81 36.64
CA GLN A 540 44.04 28.11 37.24
C GLN A 540 44.60 27.99 38.66
N ASN A 541 44.01 27.09 39.47
CA ASN A 541 44.44 26.83 40.84
C ASN A 541 45.77 26.07 40.90
N GLN A 542 46.03 25.14 39.98
CA GLN A 542 47.33 24.47 39.90
C GLN A 542 48.47 25.40 39.47
N VAL A 543 48.23 26.29 38.49
CA VAL A 543 49.21 27.29 38.06
C VAL A 543 49.49 28.30 39.18
N SER A 544 48.46 28.69 39.94
CA SER A 544 48.66 29.58 41.10
C SER A 544 49.43 28.90 42.25
N ALA A 545 49.22 27.59 42.46
CA ALA A 545 49.92 26.82 43.50
C ALA A 545 51.38 26.48 43.13
N THR A 546 51.69 26.32 41.85
CA THR A 546 53.09 26.16 41.39
C THR A 546 53.83 27.49 41.41
N ALA A 547 53.17 28.59 41.03
CA ALA A 547 53.76 29.92 41.13
C ALA A 547 54.05 30.35 42.59
N THR A 548 53.26 29.93 43.57
CA THR A 548 53.57 30.19 44.99
C THR A 548 54.62 29.26 45.58
N ALA A 549 54.82 28.06 45.03
CA ALA A 549 55.85 27.11 45.47
C ALA A 549 57.25 27.45 44.95
N GLU A 550 57.39 28.24 43.88
CA GLU A 550 58.67 28.75 43.38
C GLU A 550 59.14 30.06 44.06
N ILE A 551 58.30 30.66 44.91
CA ILE A 551 58.57 31.96 45.59
C ILE A 551 58.93 31.78 47.09
N VAL A 552 58.90 30.55 47.61
CA VAL A 552 59.37 30.18 48.97
C VAL A 552 60.64 29.35 48.84
#